data_AF-A0A919J747-F1
#
_entry.id   AF-A0A919J747-F1
#
_cell.length_a   1.000
_cell.length_b   1.000
_cell.length_c   1.000
_cell.angle_alpha   90.00
_cell.angle_beta   90.00
_cell.angle_gamma   90.00
#
_symmetry.space_group_name_H-M   'P 1'
#
loop_
_entity.id
_entity.type
_entity.pdbx_description
1 polymer ?
#
loop_
_entity_poly.entity_id
_entity_poly.type
_entity_poly.pdbx_seq_one_letter_code
_entity_poly.pdbx_strand_id
1 'polypeptide(L)'
;MGTRDVGPFDDGVTTLRLPGFGWWLQWRGDGFWRDLGDVQFQAEQDGSHRPAEDDWIRWSGLARPQARGGEWGGVATWWLVFGEAPAGTTPAVTLADGTRPAVLRLGRLWAGEWCAVAQAVTIHVGQERFDPPFSEPFYRRREAEADDTGWFRSG
;
A
#
# COMPACT_ATOMS: atom_id res chain seq x y z
N MET A 1 11.25 -16.52 -5.14
CA MET A 1 11.89 -16.68 -6.47
C MET A 1 10.76 -16.87 -7.48
N GLY A 2 10.69 -16.03 -8.52
CA GLY A 2 9.69 -16.01 -9.62
C GLY A 2 8.34 -15.40 -9.21
N THR A 3 7.71 -14.48 -9.95
CA THR A 3 7.81 -14.08 -11.37
C THR A 3 7.54 -12.57 -11.51
N ARG A 4 8.36 -11.86 -12.30
CA ARG A 4 8.08 -10.52 -12.81
C ARG A 4 7.62 -10.69 -14.25
N ASP A 5 6.33 -10.60 -14.51
CA ASP A 5 5.83 -10.29 -15.85
C ASP A 5 5.51 -8.79 -15.90
N VAL A 6 6.19 -8.08 -16.79
CA VAL A 6 6.01 -6.65 -17.04
C VAL A 6 5.44 -6.52 -18.44
N GLY A 7 4.11 -6.38 -18.53
CA GLY A 7 3.44 -5.85 -19.71
C GLY A 7 3.72 -4.35 -19.88
N PRO A 8 3.43 -3.76 -21.05
CA PRO A 8 3.95 -2.45 -21.45
C PRO A 8 3.22 -1.32 -20.74
N PHE A 9 3.67 -0.97 -19.54
CA PHE A 9 3.52 0.40 -19.04
C PHE A 9 4.59 1.27 -19.69
N ASP A 10 4.32 2.57 -19.83
CA ASP A 10 5.33 3.60 -20.14
C ASP A 10 6.68 3.22 -19.51
N ASP A 11 7.76 3.31 -20.30
CA ASP A 11 9.12 2.78 -20.06
C ASP A 11 9.80 3.16 -18.71
N GLY A 12 9.09 3.77 -17.77
CA GLY A 12 9.57 4.17 -16.45
C GLY A 12 8.69 3.82 -15.24
N VAL A 13 7.61 3.03 -15.38
CA VAL A 13 6.79 2.61 -14.22
C VAL A 13 7.25 1.26 -13.68
N THR A 14 7.48 1.20 -12.36
CA THR A 14 7.75 -0.02 -11.62
C THR A 14 6.63 -0.28 -10.62
N THR A 15 6.33 -1.56 -10.38
CA THR A 15 5.17 -1.97 -9.58
C THR A 15 5.57 -2.94 -8.47
N LEU A 16 4.94 -2.83 -7.31
CA LEU A 16 5.05 -3.74 -6.17
C LEU A 16 3.66 -4.21 -5.74
N ARG A 17 3.47 -5.52 -5.59
CA ARG A 17 2.25 -6.12 -5.04
C ARG A 17 2.37 -6.33 -3.54
N LEU A 18 1.29 -6.03 -2.80
CA LEU A 18 1.09 -6.28 -1.39
C LEU A 18 -0.08 -7.28 -1.23
N PRO A 19 0.18 -8.59 -1.38
CA PRO A 19 -0.86 -9.61 -1.47
C PRO A 19 -1.76 -9.70 -0.23
N GLY A 20 -1.27 -9.35 0.97
CA GLY A 20 -2.09 -9.38 2.19
C GLY A 20 -3.24 -8.37 2.16
N PHE A 21 -3.07 -7.26 1.45
CA PHE A 21 -4.07 -6.19 1.32
C PHE A 21 -4.75 -6.11 -0.04
N GLY A 22 -4.36 -6.93 -1.02
CA GLY A 22 -4.88 -6.82 -2.40
C GLY A 22 -4.50 -5.47 -3.05
N TRP A 23 -3.32 -4.99 -2.72
CA TRP A 23 -2.86 -3.64 -3.04
C TRP A 23 -1.64 -3.66 -3.96
N TRP A 24 -1.52 -2.59 -4.73
CA TRP A 24 -0.39 -2.34 -5.60
C TRP A 24 0.16 -0.95 -5.33
N LEU A 25 1.49 -0.84 -5.29
CA LEU A 25 2.20 0.43 -5.32
C LEU A 25 2.86 0.56 -6.69
N GLN A 26 2.78 1.74 -7.27
CA GLN A 26 3.46 2.08 -8.52
C GLN A 26 4.40 3.27 -8.32
N TRP A 27 5.54 3.21 -8.97
CA TRP A 27 6.58 4.25 -8.94
C TRP A 27 7.03 4.58 -10.35
N ARG A 28 6.94 5.85 -10.72
CA ARG A 28 7.51 6.41 -11.95
C ARG A 28 8.93 6.91 -11.72
N GLY A 29 9.80 6.71 -12.72
CA GLY A 29 11.19 7.16 -12.69
C GLY A 29 11.41 8.67 -12.45
N ASP A 30 10.39 9.50 -12.71
CA ASP A 30 10.39 10.95 -12.48
C ASP A 30 10.07 11.37 -11.03
N GLY A 31 9.86 10.41 -10.14
CA GLY A 31 9.63 10.68 -8.71
C GLY A 31 8.16 10.78 -8.32
N PHE A 32 7.26 10.26 -9.14
CA PHE A 32 5.84 10.18 -8.82
C PHE A 32 5.42 8.76 -8.45
N TRP A 33 4.42 8.64 -7.59
CA TRP A 33 3.94 7.34 -7.11
C TRP A 33 2.44 7.34 -6.89
N ARG A 34 1.85 6.15 -6.82
CA ARG A 34 0.44 5.97 -6.43
C ARG A 34 0.19 4.58 -5.86
N ASP A 35 -0.92 4.43 -5.15
CA ASP A 35 -1.48 3.15 -4.74
C ASP A 35 -2.77 2.84 -5.49
N LEU A 36 -3.04 1.55 -5.71
CA LEU A 36 -4.25 1.09 -6.37
C LEU A 36 -4.66 -0.31 -5.88
N GLY A 37 -5.95 -0.58 -5.92
CA GLY A 37 -6.50 -1.91 -5.63
C GLY A 37 -6.41 -2.86 -6.82
N ASP A 38 -6.61 -4.16 -6.57
CA ASP A 38 -6.58 -5.21 -7.60
C ASP A 38 -7.49 -4.90 -8.80
N VAL A 39 -8.73 -4.44 -8.58
CA VAL A 39 -9.69 -4.14 -9.67
C VAL A 39 -9.15 -3.06 -10.61
N GLN A 40 -8.65 -1.95 -10.07
CA GLN A 40 -8.11 -0.87 -10.88
C GLN A 40 -6.82 -1.32 -11.60
N PHE A 41 -5.96 -2.10 -10.94
CA PHE A 41 -4.75 -2.62 -11.57
C PHE A 41 -5.08 -3.52 -12.77
N GLN A 42 -6.09 -4.39 -12.65
CA GLN A 42 -6.53 -5.23 -13.78
C GLN A 42 -7.11 -4.40 -14.93
N ALA A 43 -7.93 -3.40 -14.63
CA ALA A 43 -8.47 -2.48 -15.64
C ALA A 43 -7.37 -1.69 -16.38
N GLU A 44 -6.23 -1.43 -15.74
CA GLU A 44 -5.08 -0.83 -16.41
C GLU A 44 -4.31 -1.82 -17.28
N GLN A 45 -4.21 -3.08 -16.85
CA GLN A 45 -3.53 -4.14 -17.62
C GLN A 45 -4.27 -4.50 -18.90
N ASP A 46 -5.61 -4.50 -18.86
CA ASP A 46 -6.44 -4.78 -20.04
C ASP A 46 -6.69 -3.54 -20.91
N GLY A 47 -6.22 -2.36 -20.46
CA GLY A 47 -6.33 -1.09 -21.17
C GLY A 47 -7.70 -0.43 -21.10
N SER A 48 -8.64 -0.94 -20.30
CA SER A 48 -9.96 -0.33 -20.06
C SER A 48 -9.90 0.94 -19.22
N HIS A 49 -8.82 1.11 -18.43
CA HIS A 49 -8.52 2.31 -17.67
C HIS A 49 -7.09 2.77 -17.94
N ARG A 50 -6.89 4.10 -17.89
CA ARG A 50 -5.56 4.70 -17.87
C ARG A 50 -5.46 5.67 -16.70
N PRO A 51 -4.33 5.69 -15.97
CA PRO A 51 -4.11 6.68 -14.94
C PRO A 51 -4.20 8.10 -15.50
N ALA A 52 -4.89 8.97 -14.79
CA ALA A 52 -4.79 10.41 -15.00
C ALA A 52 -3.55 10.96 -14.29
N GLU A 53 -3.10 12.17 -14.66
CA GLU A 53 -1.89 12.75 -14.06
C GLU A 53 -2.09 13.11 -12.58
N ASP A 54 -3.31 13.44 -12.18
CA ASP A 54 -3.68 13.73 -10.79
C ASP A 54 -3.80 12.49 -9.89
N ASP A 55 -3.81 11.29 -10.48
CA ASP A 55 -3.66 10.03 -9.71
C ASP A 55 -2.23 9.86 -9.15
N TRP A 56 -1.26 10.62 -9.67
CA TRP A 56 0.14 10.52 -9.31
C TRP A 56 0.55 11.52 -8.23
N ILE A 57 1.07 10.99 -7.12
CA ILE A 57 1.56 11.75 -5.98
C ILE A 57 3.05 11.99 -6.16
N ARG A 58 3.46 13.27 -6.11
CA ARG A 58 4.87 13.64 -6.14
C ARG A 58 5.56 13.21 -4.84
N TRP A 59 6.69 12.52 -4.96
CA TRP A 59 7.56 12.22 -3.82
C TRP A 59 7.97 13.48 -3.08
N SER A 60 7.71 13.52 -1.79
CA SER A 60 7.93 14.68 -0.93
C SER A 60 9.38 14.83 -0.46
N GLY A 61 10.19 13.77 -0.55
CA GLY A 61 11.55 13.76 -0.02
C GLY A 61 11.64 13.51 1.50
N LEU A 62 10.50 13.38 2.18
CA LEU A 62 10.41 13.26 3.63
C LEU A 62 10.04 11.84 4.05
N ALA A 63 10.42 11.46 5.27
CA ALA A 63 9.90 10.25 5.88
C ALA A 63 8.46 10.50 6.34
N ARG A 64 7.50 9.81 5.70
CA ARG A 64 6.07 9.89 6.05
C ARG A 64 5.44 8.50 6.13
N PRO A 65 5.71 7.74 7.20
CA PRO A 65 5.09 6.44 7.38
C PRO A 65 3.59 6.58 7.64
N GLN A 66 2.82 5.67 7.07
CA GLN A 66 1.41 5.47 7.30
C GLN A 66 1.20 4.02 7.71
N ALA A 67 0.15 3.76 8.50
CA ALA A 67 -0.19 2.45 8.98
C ALA A 67 -1.68 2.18 8.74
N ARG A 68 -1.99 1.01 8.18
CA ARG A 68 -3.34 0.54 7.89
C ARG A 68 -3.52 -0.87 8.44
N GLY A 69 -4.71 -1.20 8.93
CA GLY A 69 -4.93 -2.49 9.53
C GLY A 69 -6.35 -2.70 10.02
N GLY A 70 -6.69 -3.95 10.29
CA GLY A 70 -8.03 -4.38 10.68
C GLY A 70 -8.50 -3.92 12.06
N GLU A 71 -9.45 -4.67 12.63
CA GLU A 71 -10.11 -4.31 13.88
C GLU A 71 -9.29 -4.73 15.11
N TRP A 72 -9.31 -3.90 16.15
CA TRP A 72 -8.75 -4.22 17.46
C TRP A 72 -9.69 -5.22 18.18
N GLY A 73 -9.59 -6.50 17.82
CA GLY A 73 -10.53 -7.54 18.29
C GLY A 73 -9.87 -8.82 18.81
N GLY A 74 -8.55 -8.84 19.00
CA GLY A 74 -7.81 -10.02 19.47
C GLY A 74 -7.70 -11.18 18.46
N VAL A 75 -8.27 -11.01 17.26
CA VAL A 75 -8.12 -11.95 16.13
C VAL A 75 -6.99 -11.49 15.23
N ALA A 76 -6.22 -12.45 14.71
CA ALA A 76 -5.17 -12.14 13.75
C ALA A 76 -5.77 -11.61 12.44
N THR A 77 -5.22 -10.51 11.94
CA THR A 77 -5.61 -9.87 10.68
C THR A 77 -4.38 -9.30 9.97
N TRP A 78 -4.56 -8.87 8.73
CA TRP A 78 -3.50 -8.23 7.96
C TRP A 78 -3.28 -6.77 8.41
N TRP A 79 -2.00 -6.41 8.55
CA TRP A 79 -1.51 -5.08 8.86
C TRP A 79 -0.51 -4.65 7.80
N LEU A 80 -0.49 -3.35 7.50
CA LEU A 80 0.37 -2.74 6.51
C LEU A 80 0.96 -1.46 7.10
N VAL A 81 2.26 -1.28 6.98
CA VAL A 81 2.88 0.04 7.04
C VAL A 81 3.56 0.35 5.72
N PHE A 82 3.49 1.60 5.29
CA PHE A 82 4.11 2.04 4.05
C PHE A 82 4.46 3.52 4.13
N GLY A 83 5.29 3.99 3.22
CA GLY A 83 5.56 5.42 3.12
C GLY A 83 6.73 5.73 2.20
N GLU A 84 7.13 6.99 2.26
CA GLU A 84 8.29 7.49 1.54
C GLU A 84 9.57 7.31 2.39
N ALA A 85 10.69 7.09 1.71
CA ALA A 85 12.02 7.02 2.28
C ALA A 85 12.92 8.11 1.65
N PRO A 86 13.52 9.00 2.46
CA PRO A 86 14.55 9.91 1.99
C PRO A 86 15.70 9.16 1.30
N ALA A 87 16.42 9.83 0.40
CA ALA A 87 17.52 9.20 -0.32
C ALA A 87 18.60 8.66 0.64
N GLY A 88 19.11 7.46 0.36
CA GLY A 88 20.13 6.81 1.20
C GLY A 88 19.60 6.17 2.49
N THR A 89 18.31 6.26 2.78
CA THR A 89 17.72 5.61 3.97
C THR A 89 17.23 4.19 3.66
N THR A 90 17.25 3.34 4.69
CA THR A 90 16.67 2.00 4.68
C THR A 90 15.67 1.89 5.81
N PRO A 91 14.37 1.79 5.50
CA PRO A 91 13.32 1.64 6.51
C PRO A 91 13.40 0.30 7.23
N ALA A 92 13.03 0.29 8.50
CA ALA A 92 12.92 -0.92 9.31
C ALA A 92 11.63 -0.87 10.16
N VAL A 93 11.00 -2.02 10.34
CA VAL A 93 9.75 -2.18 11.10
C VAL A 93 10.00 -3.17 12.23
N THR A 94 9.55 -2.85 13.44
CA THR A 94 9.59 -3.73 14.60
C THR A 94 8.25 -3.70 15.30
N LEU A 95 7.69 -4.88 15.58
CA LEU A 95 6.45 -5.05 16.32
C LEU A 95 6.73 -5.07 17.83
N ALA A 96 5.70 -4.88 18.65
CA ALA A 96 5.81 -4.89 20.11
C ALA A 96 6.38 -6.21 20.68
N ASP A 97 6.10 -7.34 20.02
CA ASP A 97 6.68 -8.66 20.37
C ASP A 97 8.15 -8.85 19.92
N GLY A 98 8.74 -7.85 19.26
CA GLY A 98 10.12 -7.87 18.74
C GLY A 98 10.25 -8.43 17.33
N THR A 99 9.17 -8.94 16.73
CA THR A 99 9.15 -9.43 15.35
C THR A 99 9.49 -8.31 14.37
N ARG A 100 10.18 -8.65 13.28
CA ARG A 100 10.60 -7.72 12.24
C ARG A 100 10.03 -8.17 10.89
N PRO A 101 8.86 -7.65 10.47
CA PRO A 101 8.29 -7.94 9.17
C PRO A 101 9.26 -7.58 8.04
N ALA A 102 9.16 -8.29 6.92
CA ALA A 102 9.92 -7.95 5.72
C ALA A 102 9.50 -6.57 5.20
N VAL A 103 10.48 -5.74 4.85
CA VAL A 103 10.26 -4.43 4.22
C VAL A 103 10.60 -4.55 2.74
N LEU A 104 9.61 -4.33 1.89
CA LEU A 104 9.72 -4.27 0.45
C LEU A 104 9.95 -2.82 0.01
N ARG A 105 10.73 -2.63 -1.07
CA ARG A 105 11.05 -1.30 -1.61
C ARG A 105 10.64 -1.18 -3.06
N LEU A 106 10.21 0.01 -3.44
CA LEU A 106 9.87 0.38 -4.82
C LEU A 106 10.28 1.84 -5.04
N GLY A 107 11.37 2.08 -5.78
CA GLY A 107 11.91 3.43 -5.92
C GLY A 107 12.24 4.08 -4.57
N ARG A 108 11.56 5.19 -4.24
CA ARG A 108 11.65 5.86 -2.91
C ARG A 108 10.49 5.52 -1.98
N LEU A 109 9.64 4.57 -2.36
CA LEU A 109 8.63 3.99 -1.49
C LEU A 109 9.12 2.72 -0.80
N TRP A 110 8.45 2.42 0.30
CA TRP A 110 8.59 1.16 1.00
C TRP A 110 7.26 0.72 1.60
N ALA A 111 7.13 -0.57 1.83
CA ALA A 111 5.98 -1.17 2.48
C ALA A 111 6.40 -2.41 3.26
N GLY A 112 5.69 -2.72 4.34
CA GLY A 112 5.81 -3.97 5.07
C GLY A 112 4.42 -4.43 5.48
N GLU A 113 4.12 -5.70 5.22
CA GLU A 113 2.85 -6.32 5.58
C GLU A 113 3.07 -7.57 6.44
N TRP A 114 2.14 -7.85 7.34
CA TRP A 114 2.16 -9.03 8.20
C TRP A 114 0.76 -9.39 8.67
N CYS A 115 0.56 -10.64 9.08
CA CYS A 115 -0.68 -11.11 9.68
C CYS A 115 -0.45 -11.43 11.16
N ALA A 116 -1.13 -10.70 12.06
CA ALA A 116 -0.98 -10.87 13.50
C ALA A 116 -2.19 -10.28 14.25
N VAL A 117 -2.27 -10.53 15.55
CA VAL A 117 -3.17 -9.76 16.43
C VAL A 117 -2.70 -8.31 16.52
N ALA A 118 -3.63 -7.40 16.80
CA ALA A 118 -3.33 -5.98 16.91
C ALA A 118 -2.24 -5.71 17.96
N GLN A 119 -1.20 -4.98 17.57
CA GLN A 119 -0.09 -4.61 18.43
C GLN A 119 0.59 -3.34 17.94
N ALA A 120 1.32 -2.66 18.82
CA ALA A 120 2.06 -1.47 18.46
C ALA A 120 3.18 -1.78 17.45
N VAL A 121 3.49 -0.80 16.60
CA VAL A 121 4.55 -0.87 15.61
C VAL A 121 5.48 0.33 15.77
N THR A 122 6.77 0.07 15.70
CA THR A 122 7.80 1.10 15.61
C THR A 122 8.46 1.02 14.25
N ILE A 123 8.60 2.17 13.60
CA ILE A 123 9.20 2.32 12.28
C ILE A 123 10.40 3.22 12.41
N HIS A 124 11.52 2.79 11.83
CA HIS A 124 12.71 3.61 11.69
C HIS A 124 12.95 3.94 10.22
N VAL A 125 13.19 5.21 9.92
CA VAL A 125 13.62 5.66 8.58
C VAL A 125 14.85 6.55 8.76
N GLY A 126 16.03 6.01 8.48
CA GLY A 126 17.27 6.69 8.82
C GLY A 126 17.43 6.81 10.35
N GLN A 127 17.54 8.04 10.85
CA GLN A 127 17.65 8.32 12.30
C GLN A 127 16.29 8.63 12.95
N GLU A 128 15.23 8.77 12.15
CA GLU A 128 13.90 9.11 12.63
C GLU A 128 13.15 7.85 13.09
N ARG A 129 12.37 8.01 14.17
CA ARG A 129 11.49 6.98 14.74
C ARG A 129 10.05 7.45 14.64
N PHE A 130 9.17 6.55 14.21
CA PHE A 130 7.74 6.78 14.10
C PHE A 130 6.97 5.66 14.78
N ASP A 131 5.89 6.03 15.44
CA ASP A 131 4.93 5.10 16.06
C ASP A 131 3.52 5.51 15.53
N PRO A 132 3.21 5.26 14.24
CA PRO A 132 2.00 5.78 13.62
C PRO A 132 0.74 5.10 14.19
N PRO A 133 -0.38 5.82 14.31
CA PRO A 133 -1.66 5.20 14.60
C PRO A 133 -2.10 4.35 13.39
N PHE A 134 -2.68 3.19 13.66
CA PHE A 134 -3.37 2.41 12.63
C PHE A 134 -4.73 3.03 12.33
N SER A 135 -4.98 3.32 11.06
CA SER A 135 -6.33 3.63 10.57
C SER A 135 -7.03 2.38 10.05
N GLU A 136 -8.36 2.36 10.17
CA GLU A 136 -9.21 1.33 9.54
C GLU A 136 -8.96 1.28 8.01
N PRO A 137 -9.12 0.11 7.38
CA PRO A 137 -8.90 -0.01 5.95
C PRO A 137 -10.01 0.75 5.21
N PHE A 138 -9.65 1.87 4.57
CA PHE A 138 -10.57 2.73 3.80
C PHE A 138 -11.43 1.99 2.76
N TYR A 139 -10.98 0.82 2.27
CA TYR A 139 -11.63 0.12 1.15
C TYR A 139 -12.88 -0.69 1.53
N ARG A 140 -13.10 -1.05 2.80
CA ARG A 140 -14.38 -1.69 3.19
C ARG A 140 -15.59 -0.77 2.99
N ARG A 141 -15.39 0.55 2.89
CA ARG A 141 -16.51 1.50 2.74
C ARG A 141 -16.98 1.67 1.29
N ARG A 142 -16.10 1.49 0.29
CA ARG A 142 -16.48 1.65 -1.13
C ARG A 142 -17.05 0.38 -1.77
N GLU A 143 -16.66 -0.81 -1.32
CA GLU A 143 -17.30 -2.06 -1.78
C GLU A 143 -18.70 -2.23 -1.19
N ALA A 144 -18.93 -1.75 0.04
CA ALA A 144 -20.27 -1.72 0.63
C ALA A 144 -21.21 -0.69 -0.04
N GLU A 145 -20.69 0.42 -0.58
CA GLU A 145 -21.49 1.39 -1.36
C GLU A 145 -21.76 0.93 -2.81
N ALA A 146 -20.92 0.04 -3.35
CA ALA A 146 -21.17 -0.57 -4.66
C ALA A 146 -22.31 -1.61 -4.60
N ASP A 147 -22.47 -2.32 -3.48
CA ASP A 147 -23.57 -3.26 -3.27
C ASP A 147 -24.92 -2.59 -2.90
N ASP A 148 -24.91 -1.34 -2.42
CA ASP A 148 -26.13 -0.62 -2.03
C ASP A 148 -26.77 0.22 -3.15
N THR A 149 -26.24 0.16 -4.38
CA THR A 149 -26.87 0.77 -5.57
C THR A 149 -27.78 -0.20 -6.34
N GLY A 150 -28.15 -1.33 -5.72
CA GLY A 150 -29.16 -2.27 -6.20
C GLY A 150 -30.57 -1.66 -6.31
N TRP A 151 -30.78 -0.83 -7.33
CA TRP A 151 -32.09 -0.55 -7.88
C TRP A 151 -32.73 -1.88 -8.35
N PHE A 152 -33.71 -2.37 -7.60
CA PHE A 152 -34.78 -3.15 -8.18
C PHE A 152 -36.12 -2.42 -7.99
N ARG A 153 -36.59 -1.86 -9.11
CA ARG A 153 -38.02 -1.78 -9.40
C ARG A 153 -38.56 -3.21 -9.52
N SER A 154 -39.69 -3.50 -8.88
CA SER A 154 -40.84 -4.23 -9.44
C SER A 154 -41.83 -4.56 -8.33
N GLY A 155 -43.06 -4.05 -8.48
CA GLY A 155 -44.20 -4.24 -7.59
C GLY A 155 -45.26 -3.20 -7.90
#